data_AF-A0A7C1JCR8-F1
#
_entry.id   AF-A0A7C1JCR8-F1
#
_cell.length_a   1.000
_cell.length_b   1.000
_cell.length_c   1.000
_cell.angle_alpha   90.00
_cell.angle_beta   90.00
_cell.angle_gamma   90.00
#
_symmetry.space_group_name_H-M   'P 1'
#
loop_
_entity.id
_entity.type
_entity.pdbx_description
1 polymer ?
#
loop_
_entity_poly.entity_id
_entity_poly.type
_entity_poly.pdbx_seq_one_letter_code
_entity_poly.pdbx_strand_id
1 'polypeptide(L)' 'MNSFLLKSLNHTKRLIVAVVGFTVLLIGVAMIVLPGPAFIIIPVGLGILALEFAWARRLLKRVKHKIQNLRKGGVTDETK' A
#
# COMPACT_ATOMS: atom_id res chain seq x y z
N MET A 1 -5.93 7.17 -30.72
CA MET A 1 -5.29 5.95 -30.18
C MET A 1 -4.11 6.28 -29.25
N ASN A 2 -4.30 7.12 -28.20
CA ASN A 2 -3.24 7.32 -27.18
C ASN A 2 -3.76 7.83 -25.83
N SER A 3 -5.01 7.50 -25.45
CA SER A 3 -5.56 7.79 -24.12
C SER A 3 -5.60 6.56 -23.18
N PHE A 4 -5.34 5.35 -23.71
CA PHE A 4 -5.15 4.14 -22.90
C PHE A 4 -3.81 4.13 -22.16
N LEU A 5 -2.78 4.78 -22.72
CA LEU A 5 -1.44 4.84 -22.10
C LEU A 5 -1.41 5.74 -20.85
N LEU A 6 -2.15 6.86 -20.84
CA LEU A 6 -2.17 7.79 -19.70
C LEU A 6 -3.06 7.30 -18.54
N LYS A 7 -4.05 6.43 -18.81
CA LYS A 7 -4.94 5.88 -17.78
C LYS A 7 -4.35 4.68 -17.04
N SER A 8 -3.33 4.04 -17.62
CA SER A 8 -2.59 2.91 -17.01
C SER A 8 -1.73 3.32 -15.81
N LEU A 9 -1.31 4.60 -15.71
CA LEU A 9 -0.41 5.09 -14.66
C LEU A 9 -0.97 4.96 -13.22
N ASN A 10 -2.29 4.83 -13.08
CA ASN A 10 -2.95 4.65 -11.78
C ASN A 10 -3.25 3.18 -11.45
N HIS A 11 -3.20 2.28 -12.45
CA HIS A 11 -3.46 0.84 -12.25
C HIS A 11 -2.22 0.10 -11.76
N THR A 12 -1.02 0.54 -12.16
CA THR A 12 0.24 -0.02 -11.66
C THR A 12 0.30 0.01 -10.14
N LYS A 13 -0.16 1.09 -9.51
CA LYS A 13 -0.17 1.21 -8.04
C LYS A 13 -1.14 0.21 -7.40
N ARG A 14 -2.33 0.03 -7.98
CA ARG A 14 -3.32 -0.93 -7.46
C ARG A 14 -2.90 -2.38 -7.69
N LEU A 15 -2.25 -2.66 -8.83
CA LEU A 15 -1.71 -3.97 -9.15
C LEU A 15 -0.56 -4.34 -8.19
N ILE A 16 0.36 -3.41 -7.93
CA ILE A 16 1.43 -3.61 -6.94
C ILE A 16 0.84 -3.93 -5.56
N VAL A 17 -0.22 -3.22 -5.14
CA VAL A 17 -0.90 -3.47 -3.85
C VAL A 17 -1.56 -4.84 -3.81
N ALA A 18 -2.25 -5.22 -4.89
CA ALA A 18 -2.89 -6.52 -4.98
C ALA A 18 -1.86 -7.64 -4.93
N VAL A 19 -0.76 -7.51 -5.69
CA VAL A 19 0.33 -8.49 -5.71
C VAL A 19 0.99 -8.60 -4.33
N VAL A 20 1.30 -7.47 -3.68
CA VAL A 20 1.91 -7.46 -2.34
C VAL A 20 0.96 -8.08 -1.31
N GLY A 21 -0.30 -7.64 -1.24
CA GLY A 21 -1.29 -8.21 -0.31
C GLY A 21 -1.51 -9.72 -0.54
N PHE A 22 -1.47 -10.16 -1.80
CA PHE A 22 -1.56 -11.59 -2.14
C PHE A 22 -0.33 -12.37 -1.67
N THR A 23 0.89 -11.84 -1.83
CA THR A 23 2.11 -12.48 -1.31
C THR A 23 2.11 -12.59 0.22
N VAL A 24 1.64 -11.54 0.91
CA VAL A 24 1.50 -11.55 2.38
C VAL A 24 0.52 -12.63 2.82
N LEU A 25 -0.63 -12.71 2.14
CA LEU A 25 -1.66 -13.70 2.41
C LEU A 25 -1.14 -15.13 2.19
N LEU A 26 -0.46 -15.39 1.06
CA LEU A 26 0.16 -16.69 0.80
C LEU A 26 1.15 -17.10 1.88
N ILE A 27 1.90 -16.15 2.43
CA ILE A 27 2.92 -16.43 3.45
C ILE A 27 2.31 -16.62 4.83
N GLY A 28 1.26 -15.86 5.17
CA GLY A 28 0.44 -16.12 6.36
C GLY A 28 -0.22 -17.51 6.29
N VAL A 29 -0.69 -17.92 5.12
CA VAL A 29 -1.25 -19.27 4.90
C VAL A 29 -0.16 -20.33 5.01
N ALA A 30 1.01 -20.15 4.40
CA ALA A 30 2.13 -21.09 4.50
C ALA A 30 2.60 -21.30 5.96
N MET A 31 2.57 -20.23 6.78
CA MET A 31 2.87 -20.28 8.22
C MET A 31 1.92 -21.19 9.01
N ILE A 32 0.64 -21.27 8.61
CA ILE A 32 -0.34 -22.16 9.24
C ILE A 32 -0.09 -23.62 8.85
N VAL A 33 0.33 -23.87 7.60
CA VAL A 33 0.41 -25.22 7.05
C VAL A 33 1.68 -25.97 7.47
N LEU A 34 2.80 -25.29 7.75
CA LEU A 34 4.06 -25.95 8.08
C LEU A 34 4.59 -25.57 9.48
N PRO A 35 4.24 -26.30 10.55
CA PRO A 35 4.95 -26.22 11.82
C PRO A 35 6.29 -26.99 11.67
N GLY A 36 7.27 -26.41 10.98
CA GLY A 36 8.54 -27.12 10.70
C GLY A 36 9.72 -26.25 10.23
N PRO A 37 9.56 -25.29 9.31
CA PRO A 37 10.67 -24.50 8.77
C PRO A 37 10.66 -23.03 9.20
N ALA A 38 10.44 -22.74 10.49
CA ALA A 38 10.28 -21.38 11.02
C ALA A 38 11.43 -20.41 10.67
N PHE A 39 12.66 -20.91 10.52
CA PHE A 39 13.84 -20.10 10.20
C PHE A 39 13.82 -19.45 8.81
N ILE A 40 13.16 -20.06 7.82
CA ILE A 40 13.03 -19.47 6.47
C ILE A 40 11.88 -18.46 6.46
N ILE A 41 10.82 -18.77 7.20
CA ILE A 41 9.61 -17.97 7.27
C ILE A 41 9.85 -16.62 7.97
N ILE A 42 10.66 -16.55 9.02
CA ILE A 42 10.93 -15.31 9.77
C ILE A 42 11.55 -14.21 8.89
N PRO A 43 12.68 -14.41 8.18
CA PRO A 43 13.27 -13.40 7.32
C PRO A 43 12.37 -13.06 6.12
N VAL A 44 11.63 -14.04 5.58
CA VAL A 44 10.65 -13.82 4.51
C VAL A 44 9.49 -12.94 4.98
N GLY A 45 8.91 -13.25 6.14
CA GLY A 45 7.89 -12.43 6.80
C GLY A 45 8.40 -11.01 7.06
N LEU A 46 9.58 -10.87 7.67
CA LEU A 46 10.21 -9.57 7.93
C LEU A 46 10.45 -8.75 6.65
N GLY A 47 10.91 -9.38 5.57
CA GLY A 47 11.10 -8.71 4.28
C GLY A 47 9.79 -8.18 3.70
N ILE A 48 8.70 -8.91 3.88
CA ILE A 48 7.37 -8.52 3.42
C ILE A 48 6.77 -7.44 4.29
N LEU A 49 6.85 -7.58 5.62
CA LEU A 49 6.48 -6.53 6.55
C LEU A 49 7.24 -5.24 6.20
N ALA A 50 8.55 -5.29 5.96
CA ALA A 50 9.33 -4.13 5.56
C ALA A 50 8.83 -3.49 4.25
N LEU A 51 8.50 -4.30 3.24
CA LEU A 51 7.97 -3.82 1.96
C LEU A 51 6.57 -3.19 2.10
N GLU A 52 5.71 -3.82 2.89
CA GLU A 52 4.35 -3.33 3.21
C GLU A 52 4.40 -2.03 4.01
N PHE A 53 5.23 -1.94 5.05
CA PHE A 53 5.40 -0.73 5.87
C PHE A 53 5.92 0.46 5.06
N ALA A 54 6.89 0.22 4.18
CA ALA A 54 7.41 1.25 3.28
C ALA A 54 6.30 1.77 2.33
N TRP A 55 5.43 0.87 1.87
CA TRP A 55 4.31 1.21 1.00
C TRP A 55 3.16 1.91 1.75
N ALA A 56 2.79 1.45 2.95
CA ALA A 56 1.81 2.07 3.84
C ALA A 56 2.21 3.52 4.18
N ARG A 57 3.49 3.78 4.43
CA ARG A 57 3.99 5.14 4.68
C ARG A 57 3.82 6.05 3.46
N ARG A 58 3.98 5.53 2.25
CA ARG A 58 3.71 6.29 1.01
C ARG A 58 2.22 6.58 0.84
N LEU A 59 1.35 5.62 1.17
CA LEU A 59 -0.10 5.82 1.14
C LEU A 59 -0.54 6.86 2.18
N LEU A 60 -0.04 6.76 3.42
CA LEU A 60 -0.32 7.71 4.48
C LEU A 60 0.10 9.14 4.09
N LYS A 61 1.25 9.30 3.42
CA LYS A 61 1.67 10.61 2.91
C LYS A 61 0.69 11.18 1.89
N ARG A 62 0.13 10.33 1.01
CA ARG A 62 -0.88 10.73 0.02
C ARG A 62 -2.19 11.14 0.69
N VAL A 63 -2.64 10.39 1.69
CA VAL A 63 -3.84 10.71 2.48
C VAL A 63 -3.64 12.00 3.26
N LYS A 64 -2.48 12.18 3.91
CA LYS A 64 -2.14 13.41 4.64
C LYS A 64 -2.19 14.63 3.73
N HIS A 65 -1.64 14.56 2.52
CA HIS A 65 -1.76 15.66 1.55
C HIS A 65 -3.22 15.95 1.17
N LYS A 66 -4.04 14.90 0.98
CA LYS A 66 -5.47 15.07 0.68
C LYS A 66 -6.22 15.74 1.84
N ILE A 67 -5.95 15.31 3.07
CA ILE A 67 -6.54 15.89 4.29
C ILE A 67 -6.07 17.34 4.50
N GLN A 68 -4.80 17.66 4.24
CA GLN A 68 -4.29 19.03 4.33
C GLN A 68 -4.95 19.95 3.30
N ASN A 69 -5.19 19.47 2.08
CA ASN A 69 -5.90 20.24 1.05
C ASN A 69 -7.38 20.45 1.43
N LEU A 70 -8.01 19.45 2.06
CA LEU A 70 -9.38 19.57 2.58
C LEU A 70 -9.45 20.52 3.78
N ARG A 71 -8.46 20.49 4.69
CA ARG A 71 -8.41 21.38 5.85
C ARG A 71 -8.10 22.83 5.48
N LYS A 72 -7.31 23.07 4.43
CA LYS A 72 -7.08 24.41 3.88
C LYS A 72 -8.32 25.01 3.21
N GLY A 73 -9.26 24.20 2.73
CA GLY A 73 -10.50 24.68 2.11
C GLY A 73 -11.63 25.00 3.08
N GLY A 74 -11.47 24.79 4.39
CA GLY A 74 -12.51 25.00 5.39
C GLY A 74 -12.21 26.09 6.44
N VAL A 75 -11.15 26.89 6.24
CA VAL A 75 -10.75 27.99 7.15
C VAL A 75 -10.66 29.31 6.38
N THR A 76 -11.55 29.52 5.41
CA THR A 76 -11.69 30.78 4.67
C THR A 76 -13.12 30.99 4.14
N ASP A 77 -14.14 30.60 4.91
CA ASP A 77 -15.55 30.84 4.57
C ASP A 77 -16.26 31.71 5.63
N GLU A 78 -15.51 32.63 6.26
CA GLU A 78 -16.07 33.65 7.17
C GLU A 78 -15.45 35.02 6.84
N THR A 79 -15.76 35.55 5.66
CA THR A 79 -15.64 36.99 5.30
C THR A 79 -16.17 37.23 3.90
N LYS A 80 -17.47 36.98 3.70
CA LYS A 80 -18.23 37.71 2.69
C LYS A 80 -19.61 38.06 3.21
#